data_AF-I3RZI9-F1
#
_entry.id   AF-I3RZI9-F1
#
_cell.length_a   1.000
_cell.length_b   1.000
_cell.length_c   1.000
_cell.angle_alpha   90.00
_cell.angle_beta   90.00
_cell.angle_gamma   90.00
#
_symmetry.space_group_name_H-M   'P 1'
#
loop_
_entity.id
_entity.type
_entity.pdbx_description
1 polymer ?
#
loop_
_entity_poly.entity_id
_entity_poly.type
_entity_poly.pdbx_seq_one_letter_code
_entity_poly.pdbx_strand_id
1 'polypeptide(L)' 'MQSVENMAEVIKFVNVIIIFISLFPFAMTVDADMVICTQDFDCQTKICPFDLQPKCTILFEFLLSLCGCV' A
#
# COMPACT_ATOMS: atom_id res chain seq x y z
N MET A 1 38.65 -12.73 13.51
CA MET A 1 37.40 -13.18 14.16
C MET A 1 36.42 -12.02 14.39
N GLN A 2 36.89 -10.85 14.87
CA GLN A 2 36.09 -9.62 15.03
C GLN A 2 35.29 -9.14 13.79
N SER A 3 35.81 -9.31 12.57
CA SER A 3 35.11 -8.88 11.33
C SER A 3 33.79 -9.65 11.08
N VAL A 4 33.71 -10.91 11.54
CA VAL A 4 32.53 -11.77 11.33
C VAL A 4 31.42 -11.43 12.33
N GLU A 5 31.77 -11.06 13.56
CA GLU A 5 30.80 -10.56 14.55
C GLU A 5 30.12 -9.28 14.06
N ASN A 6 30.90 -8.35 13.49
CA ASN A 6 30.38 -7.10 12.95
C ASN A 6 29.38 -7.34 11.79
N MET A 7 29.66 -8.29 10.89
CA MET A 7 28.70 -8.65 9.83
C MET A 7 27.43 -9.31 10.41
N ALA A 8 27.56 -10.18 11.40
CA ALA A 8 26.41 -10.85 12.00
C ALA A 8 25.46 -9.86 12.69
N GLU A 9 26.02 -8.82 13.31
CA GLU A 9 25.26 -7.76 13.98
C GLU A 9 24.53 -6.87 12.97
N VAL A 10 25.20 -6.50 11.87
CA VAL A 10 24.58 -5.77 10.75
C VAL A 10 23.46 -6.58 10.11
N ILE A 11 23.66 -7.88 9.89
CA ILE A 11 22.63 -8.76 9.30
C ILE A 11 21.41 -8.83 10.22
N LYS A 12 21.60 -8.96 11.54
CA LYS A 12 20.49 -8.94 12.50
C LYS A 12 19.71 -7.64 12.46
N PHE A 13 20.40 -6.50 12.44
CA PHE A 13 19.77 -5.18 12.37
C PHE A 13 18.95 -5.00 11.09
N VAL A 14 19.53 -5.37 9.93
CA VAL A 14 18.84 -5.32 8.63
C VAL A 14 17.61 -6.23 8.63
N ASN A 15 17.70 -7.43 9.19
CA ASN A 15 16.59 -8.37 9.19
C ASN A 15 15.41 -7.87 10.04
N VAL A 16 15.68 -7.21 11.16
CA VAL A 16 14.65 -6.56 11.99
C VAL A 16 13.97 -5.43 11.21
N ILE A 17 14.74 -4.58 10.51
CA ILE A 17 14.18 -3.53 9.66
C ILE A 17 13.31 -4.10 8.54
N ILE A 18 13.75 -5.17 7.88
CA ILE A 18 12.98 -5.85 6.82
C ILE A 18 11.63 -6.34 7.37
N ILE A 19 11.61 -6.90 8.59
CA ILE A 19 10.36 -7.34 9.24
C ILE A 19 9.43 -6.15 9.51
N PHE A 20 9.95 -5.01 9.98
CA PHE A 20 9.12 -3.82 10.17
C PHE A 20 8.59 -3.27 8.84
N ILE A 21 9.42 -3.21 7.81
CA ILE A 21 9.05 -2.72 6.47
C ILE A 21 8.11 -3.70 5.75
N SER A 22 8.14 -5.00 6.04
CA SER A 22 7.22 -5.97 5.42
C SER A 22 5.85 -6.02 6.09
N LEU A 23 5.76 -5.65 7.37
CA LEU A 23 4.48 -5.55 8.09
C LEU A 23 3.78 -4.21 7.86
N PHE A 24 4.52 -3.13 7.60
CA PHE A 24 3.97 -1.79 7.38
C PHE A 24 3.02 -1.63 6.17
N PRO A 25 3.24 -2.27 5.01
CA PRO A 25 2.39 -2.14 3.83
C PRO A 25 0.99 -2.68 4.09
N PHE A 26 0.87 -3.75 4.90
CA PHE A 26 -0.42 -4.30 5.33
C PHE A 26 -1.21 -3.37 6.26
N ALA A 27 -0.53 -2.45 6.94
CA ALA A 27 -1.16 -1.45 7.80
C ALA A 27 -1.45 -0.12 7.08
N MET A 28 -0.77 0.19 5.97
CA MET A 28 -1.10 1.37 5.15
C MET A 28 -2.27 1.13 4.18
N THR A 29 -2.64 -0.13 3.90
CA THR A 29 -3.82 -0.44 3.09
C THR A 29 -5.14 -0.19 3.82
N VAL A 30 -5.16 -0.08 5.15
CA VAL A 30 -6.41 0.16 5.91
C VAL A 30 -6.90 1.61 5.89
N ASP A 31 -6.04 2.58 5.52
CA ASP A 31 -6.43 3.99 5.34
C ASP A 31 -6.67 4.37 3.87
N ALA A 32 -6.51 3.42 2.94
CA ALA A 32 -7.16 3.59 1.66
C ALA A 32 -8.66 3.43 1.94
N ASP A 33 -9.42 4.52 1.84
CA ASP A 33 -10.88 4.48 1.65
C ASP A 33 -11.16 3.63 0.40
N MET A 34 -11.08 2.31 0.58
CA MET A 34 -11.28 1.29 -0.42
C MET A 34 -12.79 1.13 -0.54
N VAL A 35 -13.41 2.17 -1.09
CA VAL A 35 -14.82 2.11 -1.49
C VAL A 35 -14.87 1.14 -2.66
N ILE A 36 -15.40 -0.05 -2.39
CA ILE A 36 -15.72 -1.03 -3.43
C ILE A 36 -16.76 -0.38 -4.33
N CYS A 37 -16.48 -0.35 -5.63
CA CYS A 37 -17.32 0.30 -6.62
C CYS A 37 -17.68 -0.68 -7.73
N THR A 38 -18.80 -0.42 -8.39
CA THR A 38 -19.19 -1.10 -9.63
C THR A 38 -19.20 -0.14 -10.80
N GLN A 39 -19.48 1.13 -10.53
CA GLN A 39 -19.57 2.21 -11.51
C GLN A 39 -18.82 3.43 -11.00
N ASP A 40 -18.40 4.31 -11.91
CA ASP A 40 -17.73 5.57 -11.57
C ASP A 40 -18.58 6.47 -10.67
N PHE A 41 -19.92 6.39 -10.78
CA PHE A 41 -20.86 7.13 -9.94
C PHE A 41 -20.71 6.79 -8.45
N ASP A 42 -20.34 5.55 -8.13
CA ASP A 42 -20.14 5.09 -6.74
C ASP A 42 -18.97 5.84 -6.07
N CYS A 43 -18.09 6.48 -6.87
CA CYS A 43 -16.90 7.19 -6.43
C CYS A 43 -17.07 8.71 -6.33
N GLN A 44 -18.26 9.26 -6.59
CA GLN A 44 -18.49 10.72 -6.58
C GLN A 44 -18.21 11.39 -5.23
N THR A 45 -18.29 10.65 -4.13
CA THR A 45 -17.99 11.15 -2.79
C THR A 45 -16.49 11.30 -2.53
N LYS A 46 -15.63 10.75 -3.39
CA LYS A 46 -14.18 10.80 -3.22
C LYS A 46 -13.63 12.12 -3.75
N ILE A 47 -12.92 12.84 -2.90
CA ILE A 47 -12.25 14.09 -3.27
C ILE A 47 -10.92 13.73 -3.92
N CYS A 48 -10.78 14.04 -5.22
CA CYS A 48 -9.52 13.90 -5.95
C CYS A 48 -8.78 15.25 -6.05
N PRO A 49 -7.44 15.24 -6.17
CA PRO A 49 -6.67 16.44 -6.46
C PRO A 49 -7.14 17.13 -7.75
N PHE A 50 -6.87 18.43 -7.88
CA PHE A 50 -7.20 19.19 -9.09
C PHE A 50 -6.63 18.48 -10.33
N ASP A 51 -7.44 18.36 -11.38
CA ASP A 51 -7.21 17.63 -12.64
C ASP A 51 -7.40 16.10 -12.64
N LEU A 52 -7.67 15.47 -11.50
CA LEU A 52 -7.97 14.03 -11.43
C LEU A 52 -9.47 13.81 -11.18
N GLN A 53 -10.05 12.81 -11.86
CA GLN A 53 -11.45 12.43 -11.67
C GLN A 53 -11.55 11.13 -10.85
N PRO A 54 -12.51 11.03 -9.91
CA PRO A 54 -12.77 9.78 -9.24
C PRO A 54 -13.33 8.77 -10.25
N LYS A 55 -12.67 7.62 -10.39
CA LYS A 55 -13.07 6.52 -11.27
C LYS A 55 -13.04 5.18 -10.55
N CYS A 56 -13.89 4.28 -11.01
CA CYS A 56 -13.89 2.91 -10.55
C CYS A 56 -12.82 2.11 -11.31
N THR A 57 -11.77 1.70 -10.61
CA THR A 57 -10.61 1.02 -11.20
C THR A 57 -10.51 -0.42 -10.72
N ILE A 58 -10.20 -1.35 -11.64
CA ILE A 58 -10.03 -2.76 -11.32
C ILE A 58 -8.62 -2.97 -10.77
N LEU A 59 -8.52 -3.44 -9.52
CA LEU A 59 -7.25 -3.87 -8.96
C LEU A 59 -7.05 -5.35 -9.29
N PHE A 60 -6.23 -5.62 -10.30
CA PHE A 60 -6.03 -6.97 -10.87
C PHE A 60 -5.54 -8.02 -9.86
N GLU A 61 -4.81 -7.62 -8.83
CA GLU A 61 -4.32 -8.55 -7.79
C GLU A 61 -5.44 -9.11 -6.90
N PHE A 62 -6.56 -8.38 -6.76
CA PHE A 62 -7.63 -8.73 -5.81
C PHE A 62 -8.98 -9.04 -6.49
N LEU A 63 -9.08 -8.96 -7.83
CA LEU A 63 -10.36 -9.07 -8.58
C LEU A 63 -11.46 -8.15 -8.02
N LEU A 64 -11.07 -7.04 -7.41
CA LEU A 64 -11.94 -6.07 -6.76
C LEU A 64 -11.80 -4.73 -7.47
N SER A 65 -12.94 -4.08 -7.67
CA SER A 65 -13.02 -2.73 -8.22
C SER A 65 -13.07 -1.72 -7.07
N LEU A 66 -12.17 -0.74 -7.11
CA LEU A 66 -11.99 0.26 -6.07
C LEU A 66 -12.00 1.67 -6.66
N CYS A 67 -12.53 2.63 -5.89
CA CYS A 67 -12.47 4.04 -6.27
C CYS A 67 -11.03 4.55 -6.24
N GLY A 68 -10.54 5.00 -7.40
CA GLY A 68 -9.23 5.63 -7.61
C GLY A 68 -9.39 7.04 -8.18
N CYS A 69 -8.29 7.81 -8.19
CA CYS A 69 -8.22 9.09 -8.89
C CYS A 69 -7.38 8.88 -10.15
N VAL A 70 -7.95 9.14 -11.33
CA VAL A 70 -7.32 8.93 -12.65
C VAL A 70 -7.38 10.21 -13.47
#